data_AF-A0AAF0IW84-F1
#
_entry.id   AF-A0AAF0IW84-F1
#
_cell.length_a   1.000
_cell.length_b   1.000
_cell.length_c   1.000
_cell.angle_alpha   90.00
_cell.angle_beta   90.00
_cell.angle_gamma   90.00
#
_symmetry.space_group_name_H-M   'P 1'
#
loop_
_entity.id
_entity.type
_entity.pdbx_description
1 polymer ?
#
loop_
_entity_poly.entity_id
_entity_poly.type
_entity_poly.pdbx_seq_one_letter_code
_entity_poly.pdbx_strand_id
1 'polypeptide(L)'
;MWPPALDHVHWRAQDWHYIAEGGANVVVGYTGPAVWPFVDVHGSGASLALRIPKALPGGESTAGAAYTPPTDVFIDQVLSHILPRESLPVLQRIALTDHVRRFLQELAARMDQDRPANRRAQSHIHVSAPYMWAMRDYSRAPAPDSLVVEIKPKCGFLPQLSETAYPCKRHYSRYRMHRVYKALTKSGTSPTYSEFEQWYDPLDLFSGDTKRVRHAVS
;
A
#
# COMPACT_ATOMS: atom_id res chain seq x y z
N MET A 1 14.15 6.14 -17.40
CA MET A 1 12.91 5.93 -16.64
C MET A 1 13.28 6.06 -15.16
N TRP A 2 12.58 6.88 -14.40
CA TRP A 2 12.85 7.08 -12.97
C TRP A 2 11.77 6.32 -12.16
N PRO A 3 12.10 5.61 -11.08
CA PRO A 3 13.41 5.54 -10.42
C PRO A 3 14.49 4.77 -11.21
N PRO A 4 15.76 5.18 -11.15
CA PRO A 4 16.87 4.51 -11.83
C PRO A 4 17.37 3.30 -11.01
N ALA A 5 18.33 2.54 -11.56
CA ALA A 5 19.05 1.53 -10.81
C ALA A 5 19.82 2.16 -9.62
N LEU A 6 19.91 1.42 -8.50
CA LEU A 6 20.45 1.91 -7.22
C LEU A 6 21.65 1.07 -6.73
N ASP A 7 22.39 0.45 -7.66
CA ASP A 7 23.41 -0.56 -7.33
C ASP A 7 24.64 0.02 -6.60
N HIS A 8 24.90 1.32 -6.72
CA HIS A 8 26.11 1.98 -6.23
C HIS A 8 25.83 3.16 -5.29
N VAL A 9 24.63 3.24 -4.72
CA VAL A 9 24.28 4.35 -3.81
C VAL A 9 24.75 4.05 -2.39
N HIS A 10 25.11 5.11 -1.67
CA HIS A 10 25.39 5.03 -0.24
C HIS A 10 24.10 5.20 0.56
N TRP A 11 23.66 4.16 1.25
CA TRP A 11 22.43 4.19 2.05
C TRP A 11 22.68 4.79 3.43
N ARG A 12 21.80 5.70 3.86
CA ARG A 12 21.83 6.29 5.22
C ARG A 12 20.43 6.24 5.81
N ALA A 13 20.25 5.51 6.91
CA ALA A 13 18.93 5.33 7.53
C ALA A 13 18.29 6.65 8.00
N GLN A 14 19.10 7.67 8.29
CA GLN A 14 18.64 9.00 8.71
C GLN A 14 17.96 9.82 7.61
N ASP A 15 18.19 9.47 6.33
CA ASP A 15 17.66 10.21 5.19
C ASP A 15 16.27 9.68 4.77
N TRP A 16 15.63 8.86 5.61
CA TRP A 16 14.34 8.24 5.34
C TRP A 16 13.37 8.48 6.50
N HIS A 17 12.09 8.62 6.16
CA HIS A 17 11.01 8.73 7.14
C HIS A 17 9.90 7.70 6.85
N TYR A 18 9.18 7.28 7.88
CA TYR A 18 8.02 6.40 7.74
C TYR A 18 6.88 7.15 7.03
N ILE A 19 6.28 6.54 5.99
CA ILE A 19 5.09 7.08 5.33
C ILE A 19 3.84 6.31 5.81
N ALA A 20 3.82 5.00 5.55
CA ALA A 20 2.65 4.17 5.79
C ALA A 20 3.01 2.68 5.80
N GLU A 21 2.09 1.83 6.25
CA GLU A 21 2.21 0.38 6.07
C GLU A 21 0.88 -0.35 5.85
N GLY A 22 0.94 -1.38 5.01
CA GLY A 22 -0.15 -2.29 4.74
C GLY A 22 -0.04 -3.60 5.52
N GLY A 23 -0.71 -4.65 5.02
CA GLY A 23 -0.51 -6.01 5.55
C GLY A 23 0.87 -6.58 5.19
N ALA A 24 1.35 -6.32 3.98
CA ALA A 24 2.53 -7.00 3.43
C ALA A 24 3.80 -6.14 3.35
N ASN A 25 3.69 -4.81 3.37
CA ASN A 25 4.85 -3.92 3.15
C ASN A 25 4.79 -2.70 4.09
N VAL A 26 5.98 -2.19 4.44
CA VAL A 26 6.21 -0.83 4.95
C VAL A 26 6.62 0.05 3.77
N VAL A 27 6.20 1.31 3.76
CA VAL A 27 6.65 2.33 2.80
C VAL A 27 7.36 3.44 3.56
N VAL A 28 8.56 3.79 3.09
CA VAL A 28 9.37 4.89 3.63
C VAL A 28 9.74 5.86 2.52
N GLY A 29 9.80 7.16 2.83
CA GLY A 29 10.11 8.22 1.86
C GLY A 29 11.47 8.85 2.12
N TYR A 30 12.16 9.24 1.06
CA TYR A 30 13.43 9.93 1.16
C TYR A 30 13.24 11.40 1.58
N THR A 31 14.00 11.82 2.58
CA THR A 31 14.00 13.17 3.17
C THR A 31 15.41 13.77 3.29
N GLY A 32 16.43 13.08 2.77
CA GLY A 32 17.79 13.59 2.72
C GLY A 32 18.00 14.71 1.68
N PRO A 33 19.26 15.10 1.43
CA PRO A 33 19.61 16.12 0.45
C PRO A 33 19.05 15.83 -0.95
N ALA A 34 18.62 16.86 -1.68
CA ALA A 34 18.14 16.72 -3.05
C ALA A 34 19.28 16.36 -4.02
N VAL A 35 19.63 15.08 -4.08
CA VAL A 35 20.72 14.54 -4.89
C VAL A 35 20.25 13.33 -5.69
N TRP A 36 20.79 13.19 -6.90
CA TRP A 36 20.61 11.98 -7.70
C TRP A 36 21.25 10.76 -6.99
N PRO A 37 20.63 9.57 -7.02
CA PRO A 37 19.35 9.24 -7.66
C PRO A 37 18.11 9.35 -6.75
N PHE A 38 18.28 9.74 -5.48
CA PHE A 38 17.18 9.76 -4.50
C PHE A 38 16.12 10.84 -4.79
N VAL A 39 16.54 11.94 -5.41
CA VAL A 39 15.66 12.95 -5.98
C VAL A 39 15.97 13.10 -7.47
N ASP A 40 14.94 13.18 -8.29
CA ASP A 40 15.03 13.43 -9.73
C ASP A 40 15.41 14.89 -10.03
N VAL A 41 16.67 15.25 -9.77
CA VAL A 41 17.23 16.60 -9.97
C VAL A 41 17.42 16.97 -11.44
N HIS A 42 17.27 16.01 -12.35
CA HIS A 42 17.39 16.22 -13.80
C HIS A 42 16.03 16.32 -14.51
N GLY A 43 14.93 16.18 -13.77
CA GLY A 43 13.60 16.10 -14.36
C GLY A 43 12.51 16.64 -13.43
N SER A 44 11.67 15.73 -12.94
CA SER A 44 10.40 16.05 -12.28
C SER A 44 10.51 16.57 -10.85
N GLY A 45 11.70 16.53 -10.24
CA GLY A 45 11.88 16.80 -8.80
C GLY A 45 11.25 15.74 -7.90
N ALA A 46 10.80 14.60 -8.44
CA ALA A 46 10.23 13.51 -7.66
C ALA A 46 11.25 12.93 -6.67
N SER A 47 10.77 12.58 -5.47
CA SER A 47 11.56 11.92 -4.42
C SER A 47 11.28 10.43 -4.36
N LEU A 48 12.28 9.63 -4.00
CA LEU A 48 12.17 8.18 -3.87
C LEU A 48 11.33 7.77 -2.65
N ALA A 49 10.55 6.72 -2.81
CA ALA A 49 10.03 5.91 -1.72
C ALA A 49 10.52 4.46 -1.85
N LEU A 50 10.77 3.80 -0.73
CA LEU A 50 11.04 2.36 -0.68
C LEU A 50 9.81 1.62 -0.19
N ARG A 51 9.46 0.55 -0.90
CA ARG A 51 8.45 -0.42 -0.50
C ARG A 51 9.16 -1.68 -0.03
N ILE A 52 9.09 -1.93 1.27
CA ILE A 52 9.89 -2.93 1.98
C ILE A 52 8.97 -4.05 2.48
N PRO A 53 9.25 -5.33 2.14
CA PRO A 53 8.46 -6.46 2.63
C PRO A 53 8.45 -6.57 4.15
N LYS A 54 7.35 -7.09 4.69
CA LYS A 54 7.21 -7.42 6.12
C LYS A 54 7.25 -8.92 6.36
N ALA A 55 7.68 -9.29 7.57
CA ALA A 55 7.62 -10.64 8.10
C ALA A 55 6.70 -10.67 9.32
N LEU A 56 5.99 -11.79 9.49
CA LEU A 56 5.18 -12.07 10.66
C LEU A 56 6.06 -12.55 11.83
N PRO A 57 5.69 -12.25 13.09
CA PRO A 57 6.32 -12.85 14.26
C PRO A 57 6.16 -14.37 14.20
N GLY A 58 7.25 -15.11 14.34
CA GLY A 58 7.24 -16.58 14.35
C GLY A 58 7.68 -17.27 13.06
N GLY A 59 8.06 -16.51 12.01
CA GLY A 59 8.72 -17.03 10.82
C GLY A 59 7.91 -18.11 10.11
N GLU A 60 6.99 -17.73 9.22
CA GLU A 60 6.38 -18.73 8.35
C GLU A 60 7.41 -19.21 7.33
N SER A 61 8.02 -20.36 7.62
CA SER A 61 8.59 -21.26 6.62
C SER A 61 7.49 -21.56 5.59
N THR A 62 7.59 -20.94 4.42
CA THR A 62 6.73 -21.21 3.26
C THR A 62 7.12 -22.52 2.57
N ALA A 63 7.36 -23.58 3.33
CA ALA A 63 7.57 -24.92 2.78
C ALA A 63 6.22 -25.42 2.24
N GLY A 64 5.91 -25.08 0.98
CA GLY A 64 4.68 -25.45 0.29
C GLY A 64 3.80 -24.29 -0.19
N ALA A 65 4.22 -23.02 -0.03
CA ALA A 65 3.47 -21.90 -0.59
C ALA A 65 3.57 -21.91 -2.13
N ALA A 66 2.43 -21.76 -2.82
CA ALA A 66 2.41 -21.56 -4.25
C ALA A 66 3.32 -20.37 -4.62
N TYR A 67 4.10 -20.52 -5.70
CA TYR A 67 4.95 -19.46 -6.21
C TYR A 67 4.10 -18.20 -6.46
N THR A 68 4.42 -17.13 -5.74
CA THR A 68 3.82 -15.82 -5.97
C THR A 68 4.84 -14.98 -6.72
N PRO A 69 4.55 -14.53 -7.96
CA PRO A 69 5.49 -13.70 -8.70
C PRO A 69 5.76 -12.39 -7.95
N PRO A 70 6.99 -11.84 -8.06
CA PRO A 70 7.29 -10.50 -7.54
C PRO A 70 6.30 -9.46 -8.06
N THR A 71 6.02 -8.42 -7.26
CA THR A 71 4.98 -7.43 -7.58
C THR A 71 5.25 -6.70 -8.90
N ASP A 72 6.50 -6.34 -9.18
CA ASP A 72 6.91 -5.69 -10.43
C ASP A 72 6.69 -6.58 -11.66
N VAL A 73 6.92 -7.91 -11.54
CA VAL A 73 6.64 -8.87 -12.62
C VAL A 73 5.15 -9.00 -12.86
N PHE A 74 4.34 -9.08 -11.80
CA PHE A 74 2.89 -9.14 -11.94
C PHE A 74 2.32 -7.84 -12.54
N ILE A 75 2.87 -6.68 -12.18
CA ILE A 75 2.48 -5.40 -12.80
C ILE A 75 2.78 -5.43 -14.30
N ASP A 76 3.99 -5.79 -14.70
CA ASP A 76 4.40 -5.75 -16.10
C ASP A 76 3.69 -6.81 -16.95
N GLN A 77 3.62 -8.06 -16.48
CA GLN A 77 3.10 -9.19 -17.26
C GLN A 77 1.60 -9.40 -17.16
N VAL A 78 0.91 -8.75 -16.21
CA VAL A 78 -0.55 -8.93 -16.04
C VAL A 78 -1.26 -7.59 -16.04
N LEU A 79 -0.95 -6.70 -15.09
CA LEU A 79 -1.73 -5.47 -14.93
C LEU A 79 -1.54 -4.50 -16.10
N SER A 80 -0.38 -4.47 -16.74
CA SER A 80 -0.12 -3.59 -17.90
C SER A 80 -0.95 -3.92 -19.13
N HIS A 81 -1.55 -5.11 -19.19
CA HIS A 81 -2.48 -5.52 -20.24
C HIS A 81 -3.94 -5.15 -19.95
N ILE A 82 -4.26 -4.74 -18.72
CA ILE A 82 -5.63 -4.44 -18.26
C ILE A 82 -5.79 -2.96 -17.95
N LEU A 83 -4.73 -2.32 -17.44
CA LEU A 83 -4.72 -0.91 -17.03
C LEU A 83 -3.68 -0.12 -17.84
N PRO A 84 -3.94 1.16 -18.16
CA PRO A 84 -2.96 2.02 -18.81
C PRO A 84 -1.66 2.11 -17.99
N ARG A 85 -0.51 2.08 -18.66
CA ARG A 85 0.81 2.05 -18.01
C ARG A 85 1.05 3.29 -17.14
N GLU A 86 0.53 4.44 -17.54
CA GLU A 86 0.57 5.69 -16.80
C GLU A 86 -0.19 5.65 -15.47
N SER A 87 -1.15 4.74 -15.32
CA SER A 87 -1.89 4.51 -14.07
C SER A 87 -1.20 3.50 -13.14
N LEU A 88 -0.14 2.84 -13.61
CA LEU A 88 0.57 1.80 -12.86
C LEU A 88 1.84 2.36 -12.22
N PRO A 89 2.21 1.90 -11.02
CA PRO A 89 3.44 2.33 -10.40
C PRO A 89 4.64 1.73 -11.12
N VAL A 90 5.63 2.56 -11.40
CA VAL A 90 6.96 2.11 -11.83
C VAL A 90 7.73 1.65 -10.60
N LEU A 91 8.08 0.37 -10.56
CA LEU A 91 8.84 -0.24 -9.47
C LEU A 91 10.22 -0.65 -9.97
N GLN A 92 11.27 -0.13 -9.34
CA GLN A 92 12.63 -0.62 -9.53
C GLN A 92 12.97 -1.61 -8.43
N ARG A 93 13.21 -2.87 -8.79
CA ARG A 93 13.62 -3.90 -7.83
C ARG A 93 15.06 -3.65 -7.37
N ILE A 94 15.30 -3.85 -6.07
CA ILE A 94 16.62 -3.73 -5.42
C ILE A 94 16.91 -5.04 -4.70
N ALA A 95 18.02 -5.68 -5.03
CA ALA A 95 18.48 -6.88 -4.32
C ALA A 95 18.98 -6.51 -2.91
N LEU A 96 18.64 -7.31 -1.90
CA LEU A 96 19.10 -7.07 -0.53
C LEU A 96 20.50 -7.67 -0.32
N THR A 97 21.53 -6.93 -0.74
CA THR A 97 22.94 -7.21 -0.41
C THR A 97 23.19 -6.97 1.09
N ASP A 98 24.32 -7.43 1.62
CA ASP A 98 24.67 -7.24 3.04
C ASP A 98 24.71 -5.76 3.46
N HIS A 99 25.13 -4.87 2.57
CA HIS A 99 25.10 -3.43 2.83
C HIS A 99 23.66 -2.91 2.96
N VAL A 100 22.76 -3.30 2.05
CA VAL A 100 21.35 -2.91 2.10
C VAL A 100 20.65 -3.53 3.32
N ARG A 101 20.99 -4.76 3.70
CA ARG A 101 20.44 -5.41 4.91
C ARG A 101 20.83 -4.65 6.18
N ARG A 102 22.08 -4.21 6.31
CA ARG A 102 22.53 -3.36 7.43
C ARG A 102 21.76 -2.05 7.48
N PHE A 103 21.60 -1.38 6.33
CA PHE A 103 20.75 -0.19 6.23
C PHE A 103 19.31 -0.46 6.70
N LEU A 104 18.69 -1.58 6.29
CA LEU A 104 17.33 -1.93 6.71
C LEU A 104 17.21 -2.21 8.21
N GLN A 105 18.24 -2.78 8.83
CA GLN A 105 18.28 -2.99 10.29
C GLN A 105 18.32 -1.65 11.03
N GLU A 106 19.19 -0.74 10.60
CA GLU A 106 19.27 0.62 11.16
C GLU A 106 17.96 1.40 10.96
N LEU A 107 17.38 1.30 9.76
CA LEU A 107 16.10 1.90 9.41
C LEU A 107 14.96 1.38 10.31
N ALA A 108 14.88 0.06 10.47
CA ALA A 108 13.87 -0.58 11.32
C ALA A 108 13.98 -0.12 12.77
N ALA A 109 15.20 -0.03 13.32
CA ALA A 109 15.42 0.44 14.69
C ALA A 109 15.00 1.90 14.88
N ARG A 110 15.29 2.78 13.91
CA ARG A 110 14.95 4.20 13.97
C ARG A 110 13.45 4.46 13.89
N MET A 111 12.77 3.76 12.99
CA MET A 111 11.37 4.01 12.66
C MET A 111 10.38 3.19 13.47
N ASP A 112 10.84 2.30 14.35
CA ASP A 112 9.91 1.42 15.06
C ASP A 112 8.88 2.23 15.83
N GLN A 113 9.26 3.34 16.49
CA GLN A 113 8.32 4.16 17.24
C GLN A 113 7.34 4.96 16.38
N ASP A 114 7.65 5.19 15.09
CA ASP A 114 6.75 5.89 14.17
C ASP A 114 5.60 4.98 13.69
N ARG A 115 5.75 3.66 13.84
CA ARG A 115 4.76 2.67 13.42
C ARG A 115 3.61 2.58 14.43
N PRO A 116 2.35 2.47 13.96
CA PRO A 116 1.22 2.25 14.86
C PRO A 116 1.40 1.01 15.75
N ALA A 117 1.08 1.11 17.05
CA ALA A 117 1.36 0.06 18.03
C ALA A 117 0.81 -1.33 17.63
N ASN A 118 -0.40 -1.38 17.08
CA ASN A 118 -1.00 -2.62 16.57
C ASN A 118 -0.24 -3.24 15.39
N ARG A 119 0.42 -2.42 14.55
CA ARG A 119 1.22 -2.86 13.42
C ARG A 119 2.57 -3.42 13.85
N ARG A 120 3.19 -2.80 14.85
CA ARG A 120 4.45 -3.26 15.48
C ARG A 120 4.29 -4.64 16.08
N ALA A 121 3.20 -4.86 16.81
CA ALA A 121 2.88 -6.16 17.40
C ALA A 121 2.64 -7.26 16.35
N GLN A 122 2.18 -6.92 15.14
CA GLN A 122 1.79 -7.89 14.12
C GLN A 122 2.88 -8.24 13.12
N SER A 123 3.92 -7.40 12.96
CA SER A 123 4.89 -7.56 11.88
C SER A 123 6.13 -6.66 12.05
N HIS A 124 7.22 -7.05 11.41
CA HIS A 124 8.47 -6.28 11.33
C HIS A 124 8.98 -6.22 9.88
N ILE A 125 9.96 -5.34 9.61
CA ILE A 125 10.64 -5.28 8.32
C ILE A 125 11.36 -6.62 8.07
N HIS A 126 11.13 -7.23 6.92
CA HIS A 126 11.74 -8.50 6.56
C HIS A 126 13.16 -8.30 6.01
N VAL A 127 14.11 -8.12 6.92
CA VAL A 127 15.54 -7.89 6.57
C VAL A 127 16.11 -9.02 5.73
N SER A 128 15.62 -10.25 5.88
CA SER A 128 16.05 -11.45 5.14
C SER A 128 15.39 -11.64 3.76
N ALA A 129 14.49 -10.74 3.34
CA ALA A 129 13.86 -10.83 2.03
C ALA A 129 14.92 -10.82 0.89
N PRO A 130 14.61 -11.38 -0.29
CA PRO A 130 15.54 -11.34 -1.43
C PRO A 130 15.66 -9.94 -2.04
N TYR A 131 14.60 -9.13 -1.97
CA TYR A 131 14.54 -7.81 -2.60
C TYR A 131 13.57 -6.86 -1.88
N MET A 132 13.69 -5.58 -2.20
CA MET A 132 12.70 -4.53 -1.97
C MET A 132 12.46 -3.76 -3.28
N TRP A 133 11.57 -2.77 -3.28
CA TRP A 133 11.34 -1.92 -4.44
C TRP A 133 11.55 -0.46 -4.12
N ALA A 134 12.16 0.28 -5.05
CA ALA A 134 12.08 1.73 -5.14
C ALA A 134 10.93 2.13 -6.05
N MET A 135 10.27 3.23 -5.71
CA MET A 135 9.21 3.83 -6.50
C MET A 135 9.17 5.34 -6.30
N ARG A 136 8.35 6.03 -7.10
CA ARG A 136 8.01 7.43 -6.83
C ARG A 136 7.29 7.56 -5.50
N ASP A 137 7.69 8.54 -4.70
CA ASP A 137 6.90 9.01 -3.58
C ASP A 137 5.72 9.84 -4.10
N TYR A 138 4.55 9.19 -4.19
CA TYR A 138 3.31 9.84 -4.58
C TYR A 138 2.65 10.58 -3.42
N SER A 139 3.13 10.44 -2.18
CA SER A 139 2.60 11.18 -1.03
C SER A 139 3.03 12.66 -1.04
N ARG A 140 4.09 12.96 -1.80
CA ARG A 140 4.61 14.32 -1.96
C ARG A 140 3.87 15.06 -3.05
N ALA A 141 3.26 16.16 -2.63
CA ALA A 141 2.74 17.23 -3.47
C ALA A 141 3.78 17.69 -4.51
N PRO A 142 3.46 17.68 -5.82
CA PRO A 142 4.38 18.15 -6.86
C PRO A 142 4.53 19.67 -6.88
N ALA A 143 3.58 20.41 -6.29
CA ALA A 143 3.59 21.86 -6.23
C ALA A 143 3.32 22.37 -4.80
N PRO A 144 3.81 23.57 -4.45
CA PRO A 144 3.36 24.28 -3.26
C PRO A 144 1.83 24.34 -3.21
N ASP A 145 1.25 24.23 -2.02
CA ASP A 145 -0.20 24.30 -1.78
C ASP A 145 -1.06 23.22 -2.47
N SER A 146 -0.46 22.07 -2.84
CA SER A 146 -1.22 20.92 -3.36
C SER A 146 -1.53 19.88 -2.28
N LEU A 147 -2.69 19.24 -2.41
CA LEU A 147 -3.14 18.15 -1.55
C LEU A 147 -3.05 16.82 -2.31
N VAL A 148 -2.45 15.82 -1.68
CA VAL A 148 -2.48 14.44 -2.15
C VAL A 148 -3.49 13.65 -1.34
N VAL A 149 -4.34 12.89 -2.02
CA VAL A 149 -5.35 12.03 -1.39
C VAL A 149 -5.15 10.58 -1.83
N GLU A 150 -4.97 9.67 -0.87
CA GLU A 150 -5.01 8.24 -1.12
C GLU A 150 -6.44 7.70 -0.91
N ILE A 151 -7.01 7.07 -1.94
CA ILE A 151 -8.31 6.40 -1.84
C ILE A 151 -8.11 4.90 -2.06
N LYS A 152 -8.57 4.08 -1.10
CA LYS A 152 -8.68 2.62 -1.27
C LYS A 152 -10.13 2.22 -1.54
N PRO A 153 -10.56 2.16 -2.81
CA PRO A 153 -11.97 2.25 -3.19
C PRO A 153 -12.78 0.96 -2.89
N LYS A 154 -12.09 -0.17 -2.70
CA LYS A 154 -12.70 -1.52 -2.49
C LYS A 154 -13.48 -2.00 -3.73
N CYS A 155 -14.31 -3.02 -3.54
CA CYS A 155 -15.08 -3.65 -4.62
C CYS A 155 -16.34 -2.82 -4.91
N GLY A 156 -16.40 -2.24 -6.11
CA GLY A 156 -17.47 -1.36 -6.59
C GLY A 156 -18.66 -2.05 -7.26
N PHE A 157 -18.81 -3.36 -7.11
CA PHE A 157 -19.92 -4.09 -7.73
C PHE A 157 -20.52 -5.14 -6.78
N LEU A 158 -21.76 -5.50 -7.05
CA LEU A 158 -22.46 -6.60 -6.40
C LEU A 158 -22.27 -7.88 -7.23
N PRO A 159 -22.02 -9.04 -6.58
CA PRO A 159 -21.86 -10.29 -7.31
C PRO A 159 -23.18 -10.72 -7.95
N GLN A 160 -23.13 -11.11 -9.22
CA GLN A 160 -24.25 -11.76 -9.90
C GLN A 160 -24.24 -13.25 -9.57
N LEU A 161 -25.07 -13.67 -8.61
CA LEU A 161 -25.17 -15.05 -8.16
C LEU A 161 -26.59 -15.53 -8.47
N SER A 162 -26.80 -16.50 -9.36
CA SER A 162 -28.13 -17.09 -9.63
C SER A 162 -28.68 -17.85 -8.42
N GLU A 163 -27.81 -18.52 -7.68
CA GLU A 163 -28.12 -19.21 -6.42
C GLU A 163 -27.10 -18.81 -5.34
N THR A 164 -27.58 -18.49 -4.14
CA THR A 164 -26.72 -18.25 -2.99
C THR A 164 -27.45 -18.52 -1.69
N ALA A 165 -26.78 -19.20 -0.75
CA ALA A 165 -27.28 -19.39 0.61
C ALA A 165 -27.37 -18.08 1.42
N TYR A 166 -26.81 -16.98 0.90
CA TYR A 166 -26.74 -15.69 1.59
C TYR A 166 -27.30 -14.56 0.71
N PRO A 167 -28.63 -14.38 0.67
CA PRO A 167 -29.29 -13.39 -0.20
C PRO A 167 -28.76 -11.96 -0.01
N CYS A 168 -28.33 -11.60 1.21
CA CYS A 168 -27.77 -10.28 1.51
C CYS A 168 -26.57 -9.88 0.63
N LYS A 169 -25.81 -10.86 0.10
CA LYS A 169 -24.68 -10.60 -0.80
C LYS A 169 -25.09 -9.96 -2.13
N ARG A 170 -26.36 -10.08 -2.52
CA ARG A 170 -26.92 -9.45 -3.73
C ARG A 170 -27.39 -8.02 -3.51
N HIS A 171 -27.52 -7.57 -2.26
CA HIS A 171 -28.11 -6.29 -1.91
C HIS A 171 -27.12 -5.32 -1.26
N TYR A 172 -26.13 -5.84 -0.56
CA TYR A 172 -25.16 -5.01 0.17
C TYR A 172 -23.75 -5.22 -0.34
N SER A 173 -22.99 -4.13 -0.42
CA SER A 173 -21.59 -4.21 -0.81
C SER A 173 -20.79 -5.06 0.17
N ARG A 174 -19.77 -5.77 -0.36
CA ARG A 174 -18.89 -6.59 0.48
C ARG A 174 -18.24 -5.76 1.59
N TYR A 175 -17.97 -4.49 1.32
CA TYR A 175 -17.41 -3.55 2.28
C TYR A 175 -18.34 -3.32 3.47
N ARG A 176 -19.60 -2.94 3.24
CA ARG A 176 -20.57 -2.68 4.31
C ARG A 176 -20.83 -3.93 5.16
N MET A 177 -21.01 -5.08 4.53
CA MET A 177 -21.13 -6.36 5.26
C MET A 177 -19.88 -6.66 6.12
N HIS A 178 -18.67 -6.38 5.59
CA HIS A 178 -17.42 -6.59 6.34
C HIS A 178 -17.29 -5.61 7.52
N ARG A 179 -17.79 -4.37 7.39
CA ARG A 179 -17.81 -3.42 8.50
C ARG A 179 -18.70 -3.89 9.64
N VAL A 180 -19.90 -4.41 9.34
CA VAL A 180 -20.77 -5.02 10.36
C VAL A 180 -20.04 -6.16 11.09
N TYR A 181 -19.44 -7.09 10.33
CA TYR A 181 -18.66 -8.18 10.93
C TYR A 181 -17.54 -7.68 11.84
N LYS A 182 -16.79 -6.66 11.44
CA LYS A 182 -15.72 -6.08 12.27
C LYS A 182 -16.27 -5.42 13.53
N ALA A 183 -17.38 -4.69 13.44
CA ALA A 183 -18.00 -4.05 14.60
C ALA A 183 -18.42 -5.10 15.64
N LEU A 184 -19.04 -6.19 15.18
CA LEU A 184 -19.46 -7.29 16.04
C LEU A 184 -18.27 -8.06 16.64
N THR A 185 -17.25 -8.39 15.84
CA THR A 185 -16.16 -9.26 16.29
C THR A 185 -15.02 -8.56 17.02
N LYS A 186 -14.80 -7.26 16.75
CA LYS A 186 -13.70 -6.50 17.37
C LYS A 186 -14.15 -5.54 18.45
N SER A 187 -15.35 -4.97 18.31
CA SER A 187 -15.88 -3.99 19.25
C SER A 187 -17.02 -4.53 20.11
N GLY A 188 -17.61 -5.68 19.74
CA GLY A 188 -18.80 -6.22 20.41
C GLY A 188 -20.06 -5.39 20.18
N THR A 189 -20.06 -4.47 19.22
CA THR A 189 -21.15 -3.51 18.98
C THR A 189 -21.85 -3.79 17.66
N SER A 190 -23.19 -3.74 17.65
CA SER A 190 -23.97 -3.75 16.43
C SER A 190 -24.29 -2.32 16.00
N PRO A 191 -24.06 -1.93 14.73
CA PRO A 191 -24.46 -0.61 14.26
C PRO A 191 -25.98 -0.49 14.22
N THR A 192 -26.48 0.70 14.48
CA THR A 192 -27.86 1.07 14.16
C THR A 192 -28.04 1.15 12.64
N TYR A 193 -29.29 1.09 12.19
CA TYR A 193 -29.60 1.25 10.77
C TYR A 193 -29.17 2.62 10.22
N SER A 194 -29.37 3.69 11.00
CA SER A 194 -28.95 5.05 10.60
C SER A 194 -27.45 5.16 10.42
N GLU A 195 -26.64 4.58 11.32
CA GLU A 195 -25.19 4.58 11.18
C GLU A 195 -24.75 3.77 9.95
N PHE A 196 -25.40 2.64 9.70
CA PHE A 196 -25.11 1.77 8.57
C PHE A 196 -25.35 2.44 7.21
N GLU A 197 -26.36 3.30 7.09
CA GLU A 197 -26.66 4.07 5.87
C GLU A 197 -25.69 5.23 5.63
N GLN A 198 -25.09 5.80 6.68
CA GLN A 198 -24.10 6.88 6.56
C GLN A 198 -22.68 6.38 6.24
N TRP A 199 -22.46 5.07 6.18
CA TRP A 199 -21.15 4.52 5.87
C TRP A 199 -20.81 4.64 4.40
N TYR A 200 -19.56 4.98 4.10
CA TYR A 200 -18.98 4.84 2.76
C TYR A 200 -19.41 3.52 2.08
N ASP A 201 -20.01 3.63 0.90
CA ASP A 201 -20.32 2.51 0.03
C ASP A 201 -19.50 2.60 -1.26
N PRO A 202 -18.63 1.62 -1.58
CA PRO A 202 -17.96 1.55 -2.87
C PRO A 202 -18.92 1.65 -4.07
N LEU A 203 -20.16 1.16 -3.92
CA LEU A 203 -21.15 1.24 -5.00
C LEU A 203 -21.48 2.67 -5.40
N ASP A 204 -21.34 3.64 -4.48
CA ASP A 204 -21.53 5.06 -4.76
C ASP A 204 -20.36 5.63 -5.56
N LEU A 205 -19.12 5.30 -5.15
CA LEU A 205 -17.90 5.77 -5.82
C LEU A 205 -17.79 5.26 -7.28
N PHE A 206 -18.25 4.03 -7.54
CA PHE A 206 -18.22 3.42 -8.87
C PHE A 206 -19.53 3.56 -9.65
N SER A 207 -20.50 4.35 -9.16
CA SER A 207 -21.84 4.44 -9.75
C SER A 207 -21.93 5.16 -11.09
N GLY A 208 -20.95 6.03 -11.40
CA GLY A 208 -21.05 7.01 -12.49
C GLY A 208 -22.00 8.18 -12.20
N ASP A 209 -22.75 8.17 -11.09
CA ASP A 209 -23.62 9.26 -10.66
C ASP A 209 -22.82 10.29 -9.85
N THR A 210 -22.77 11.53 -10.32
CA THR A 210 -21.97 12.59 -9.68
C THR A 210 -22.39 12.89 -8.24
N LYS A 211 -23.68 12.79 -7.89
CA LYS A 211 -24.15 13.03 -6.52
C LYS A 211 -23.71 11.90 -5.60
N ARG A 212 -23.82 10.65 -6.04
CA ARG A 212 -23.34 9.49 -5.29
C ARG A 212 -21.82 9.49 -5.14
N VAL A 213 -21.08 9.81 -6.20
CA VAL A 213 -19.62 9.95 -6.13
C VAL A 213 -19.22 11.05 -5.14
N ARG A 214 -19.90 12.21 -5.15
CA ARG A 214 -19.66 13.28 -4.17
C ARG A 214 -19.95 12.81 -2.74
N HIS A 215 -21.03 12.08 -2.53
CA HIS A 215 -21.34 11.49 -1.23
C HIS A 215 -20.28 10.48 -0.77
N ALA A 216 -19.69 9.71 -1.69
CA ALA A 216 -18.66 8.73 -1.37
C ALA A 216 -17.33 9.37 -0.92
N VAL A 217 -17.09 10.64 -1.25
CA VAL A 217 -15.86 11.37 -0.91
C VAL A 217 -16.06 12.51 0.08
N SER A 218 -17.30 12.73 0.55
CA SER A 218 -17.65 13.68 1.63
C SER A 218 -17.51 13.05 2.99
#